data_AF-F5W2D5-F1
#
_entry.id   AF-F5W2D5-F1
#
_cell.length_a   1.000
_cell.length_b   1.000
_cell.length_c   1.000
_cell.angle_alpha   90.00
_cell.angle_beta   90.00
_cell.angle_gamma   90.00
#
_symmetry.space_group_name_H-M   'P 1'
#
loop_
_entity.id
_entity.type
_entity.pdbx_description
1 polymer ?
#
loop_
_entity_poly.entity_id
_entity_poly.type
_entity_poly.pdbx_seq_one_letter_code
_entity_poly.pdbx_strand_id
1 'polypeptide(L)' 'MSDAKVAVGKDNYDGYTLMIGKKLIGEIAELDNQFAIIKNGNVDSFYKNLEKAVEILIENYNLAK' A
#
# COMPACT_ATOMS: atom_id res chain seq x y z
N MET A 1 5.03 10.03 2.16
CA MET A 1 4.65 8.72 2.72
C MET A 1 4.52 8.92 4.21
N SER A 2 3.51 8.30 4.82
CA SER A 2 3.23 8.46 6.25
C SER A 2 2.85 7.12 6.84
N ASP A 3 3.31 6.89 8.06
CA ASP A 3 2.97 5.72 8.87
C ASP A 3 1.46 5.72 9.12
N ALA A 4 0.84 4.56 8.94
CA ALA A 4 -0.60 4.39 9.07
C ALA A 4 -0.96 2.99 9.53
N LYS A 5 -2.09 2.86 10.24
CA LYS A 5 -2.72 1.55 10.44
C LYS A 5 -3.58 1.26 9.23
N VAL A 6 -3.24 0.17 8.54
CA VAL A 6 -3.94 -0.26 7.31
C VAL A 6 -4.87 -1.41 7.66
N ALA A 7 -6.14 -1.26 7.30
CA ALA A 7 -7.15 -2.28 7.50
C ALA A 7 -7.06 -3.33 6.41
N VAL A 8 -6.84 -4.59 6.80
CA VAL A 8 -6.79 -5.74 5.90
C VAL A 8 -7.80 -6.78 6.37
N GLY A 9 -8.91 -6.89 5.65
CA GLY A 9 -10.05 -7.70 6.01
C GLY A 9 -10.73 -7.17 7.28
N LYS A 10 -10.58 -7.89 8.38
CA LYS A 10 -11.11 -7.50 9.70
C LYS A 10 -10.03 -7.02 10.68
N ASP A 11 -8.77 -7.15 10.29
CA ASP A 11 -7.62 -6.88 11.13
C ASP A 11 -6.95 -5.57 10.68
N ASN A 12 -6.22 -4.95 11.61
CA ASN A 12 -5.46 -3.73 11.32
C ASN A 12 -3.99 -4.04 11.50
N TYR A 13 -3.21 -3.73 10.48
CA TYR A 13 -1.77 -3.94 10.46
C TYR A 13 -1.05 -2.61 10.42
N ASP A 14 0.15 -2.57 10.99
CA ASP A 14 1.02 -1.42 10.80
C ASP A 14 1.47 -1.37 9.34
N GLY A 15 1.75 -0.17 8.86
CA GLY A 15 2.03 0.04 7.46
C GLY A 15 2.08 1.52 7.09
N TYR A 16 1.81 1.80 5.82
CA TYR A 16 2.04 3.09 5.22
C TYR A 16 0.96 3.48 4.23
N THR A 17 0.65 4.76 4.18
CA THR A 17 -0.20 5.35 3.13
C THR A 17 0.66 6.10 2.13
N LEU A 18 0.37 5.89 0.84
CA LEU A 18 1.02 6.59 -0.24
C LEU A 18 0.05 7.61 -0.86
N MET A 19 0.46 8.87 -0.81
CA MET A 19 -0.30 9.99 -1.37
C MET A 19 0.56 10.78 -2.35
N ILE A 20 -0.04 11.17 -3.48
CA ILE A 20 0.55 12.11 -4.43
C ILE A 20 -0.27 13.39 -4.39
N GLY A 21 0.34 14.47 -3.89
CA GLY A 21 -0.36 15.73 -3.65
C GLY A 21 -1.47 15.58 -2.59
N LYS A 22 -2.74 15.67 -3.02
CA LYS A 22 -3.92 15.48 -2.16
C LYS A 22 -4.67 14.17 -2.42
N LYS A 23 -4.14 13.32 -3.31
CA LYS A 23 -4.81 12.08 -3.71
C LYS A 23 -4.10 10.89 -3.08
N LEU A 24 -4.84 10.08 -2.34
CA LEU A 24 -4.38 8.78 -1.88
C LEU A 24 -4.34 7.83 -3.08
N ILE A 25 -3.16 7.27 -3.34
CA ILE A 25 -2.94 6.36 -4.48
C ILE A 25 -2.87 4.91 -4.06
N GLY A 26 -2.62 4.63 -2.77
CA GLY A 26 -2.70 3.30 -2.21
C GLY A 26 -2.22 3.22 -0.77
N GLU A 27 -2.40 2.03 -0.20
CA GLU A 27 -2.03 1.68 1.16
C GLU A 27 -1.14 0.45 1.13
N ILE A 28 -0.20 0.35 2.06
CA ILE A 28 0.75 -0.75 2.17
C ILE A 28 0.72 -1.25 3.61
N ALA A 29 0.35 -2.50 3.84
CA ALA A 29 0.44 -3.15 5.15
C ALA A 29 1.75 -3.92 5.28
N GLU A 30 2.35 -3.91 6.46
CA GLU A 30 3.47 -4.77 6.83
C GLU A 30 2.94 -6.10 7.37
N LEU A 31 3.15 -7.17 6.60
CA LEU A 31 2.67 -8.52 6.87
C LEU A 31 3.83 -9.50 6.75
N ASP A 32 4.09 -10.29 7.79
CA ASP A 32 5.11 -11.35 7.77
C ASP A 32 6.48 -10.90 7.22
N ASN A 33 6.91 -9.70 7.62
CA ASN A 33 8.19 -9.11 7.19
C ASN A 33 8.23 -8.80 5.67
N GLN A 34 7.06 -8.63 5.07
CA GLN A 34 6.81 -8.23 3.69
C GLN A 34 5.87 -7.03 3.66
N PHE A 35 5.76 -6.40 2.48
CA PHE A 35 4.93 -5.24 2.24
C PHE A 35 3.80 -5.61 1.28
N ALA A 36 2.58 -5.54 1.76
CA ALA A 36 1.39 -5.88 1.02
C ALA A 36 0.67 -4.62 0.56
N ILE A 37 0.45 -4.47 -0.75
CA ILE A 37 -0.42 -3.41 -1.27
C ILE A 37 -1.85 -3.78 -0.92
N ILE A 38 -2.56 -2.84 -0.30
CA ILE A 38 -3.95 -2.99 0.11
C ILE A 38 -4.84 -2.18 -0.81
N LYS A 39 -5.90 -2.85 -1.30
CA LYS A 39 -6.89 -2.26 -2.19
C LYS A 39 -8.28 -2.67 -1.73
N ASN A 40 -9.10 -1.68 -1.42
CA ASN A 40 -10.46 -1.90 -0.93
C ASN A 40 -10.51 -2.84 0.30
N GLY A 41 -9.56 -2.65 1.23
CA GLY A 41 -9.44 -3.45 2.45
C GLY A 41 -8.96 -4.89 2.24
N ASN A 42 -8.48 -5.27 1.05
CA ASN A 42 -7.95 -6.61 0.78
C ASN A 42 -6.51 -6.51 0.27
N VAL A 43 -5.71 -7.54 0.50
CA VAL A 43 -4.37 -7.60 -0.09
C VAL A 43 -4.51 -7.82 -1.59
N ASP A 44 -3.96 -6.87 -2.36
CA ASP A 44 -3.84 -6.96 -3.81
C ASP A 44 -2.59 -7.77 -4.19
N SER A 45 -1.43 -7.39 -3.64
CA SER A 45 -0.13 -7.94 -4.00
C SER A 45 0.86 -7.87 -2.85
N PHE A 46 1.81 -8.80 -2.78
CA PHE A 46 2.87 -8.83 -1.75
C PHE A 46 4.25 -8.60 -2.35
N TYR A 47 5.08 -7.82 -1.66
CA TYR A 47 6.43 -7.46 -2.07
C TYR A 47 7.42 -7.65 -0.93
N LYS A 48 8.64 -8.10 -1.24
CA LYS A 48 9.71 -8.23 -0.24
C LYS A 48 10.24 -6.89 0.26
N ASN A 49 10.17 -5.85 -0.58
CA ASN A 49 10.74 -4.54 -0.29
C ASN A 49 9.66 -3.46 -0.44
N LEU A 50 9.68 -2.49 0.46
CA LEU A 50 8.77 -1.35 0.44
C LEU A 50 8.91 -0.56 -0.87
N GLU A 51 10.14 -0.34 -1.31
CA GLU A 51 10.46 0.37 -2.55
C GLU A 51 9.71 -0.20 -3.75
N LYS A 52 9.64 -1.52 -3.85
CA LYS A 52 8.94 -2.20 -4.94
C LYS A 52 7.43 -2.04 -4.84
N ALA A 53 6.86 -2.10 -3.64
CA ALA A 53 5.43 -1.84 -3.44
C ALA A 53 5.06 -0.39 -3.81
N VAL A 54 5.92 0.57 -3.45
CA VAL A 54 5.76 2.00 -3.78
C VAL A 54 5.86 2.22 -5.29
N GLU A 55 6.86 1.64 -5.96
CA GLU A 55 7.03 1.72 -7.41
C GLU A 55 5.77 1.27 -8.14
N ILE A 56 5.24 0.09 -7.80
CA ILE A 56 4.03 -0.46 -8.40
C ILE A 56 2.80 0.43 -8.15
N LEU A 57 2.67 1.02 -6.95
CA LEU A 57 1.57 1.95 -6.67
C LEU A 57 1.63 3.21 -7.57
N ILE A 58 2.83 3.74 -7.81
CA ILE A 58 3.03 4.91 -8.67
C ILE A 58 2.78 4.55 -10.15
N GLU A 59 3.28 3.39 -10.61
CA GLU A 59 3.04 2.91 -11.97
C GLU A 59 1.55 2.71 -12.25
N ASN A 60 0.84 2.02 -11.35
CA ASN A 60 -0.60 1.82 -11.45
C ASN A 60 -1.37 3.14 -11.48
N TYR A 61 -0.95 4.13 -10.68
CA TYR A 61 -1.56 5.46 -10.67
C TYR A 61 -1.37 6.19 -12.00
N ASN A 62 -0.17 6.11 -12.59
CA ASN A 62 0.13 6.74 -13.88
C ASN A 62 -0.56 6.05 -15.05
N LEU A 63 -0.69 4.72 -15.01
CA LEU A 63 -1.41 3.94 -16.03
C LEU A 63 -2.92 4.19 -16.00
N ALA A 64 -3.48 4.47 -14.83
CA ALA A 64 -4.90 4.80 -14.66
C ALA A 64 -5.25 6.25 -15.01
N LYS A 65 -4.28 7.06 -15.44
CA LYS A 65 -4.45 8.47 -15.82
C LYS A 65 -4.63 8.62 -17.33
#